data_AF-A0AAW4YDW0-F1
#
_entry.id   AF-A0AAW4YDW0-F1
#
_cell.length_a   1.000
_cell.length_b   1.000
_cell.length_c   1.000
_cell.angle_alpha   90.00
_cell.angle_beta   90.00
_cell.angle_gamma   90.00
#
_symmetry.space_group_name_H-M   'P 1'
#
loop_
_entity.id
_entity.type
_entity.pdbx_description
1 polymer ?
#
loop_
_entity_poly.entity_id
_entity_poly.type
_entity_poly.pdbx_seq_one_letter_code
_entity_poly.pdbx_strand_id
1 'polypeptide(L)'
;MNKQILVLYFNIFLIFLGIGLVIPVLPVYLKDLGLTGSDLGLLVAAFALSQMIISPFGGTLADKLGKKLIICIGLILFSVSEFMFAIGQNFLILMLSRVIGGMSAGM
;
A
#
# COMPACT_ATOMS: atom_id res chain seq x y z
N MET A 1 -4.13 28.39 6.55
CA MET A 1 -4.46 26.96 6.35
C MET A 1 -4.37 26.25 7.69
N ASN A 2 -5.39 25.48 8.08
CA ASN A 2 -5.43 24.84 9.39
C ASN A 2 -4.30 23.79 9.51
N LYS A 3 -3.53 23.76 10.61
CA LYS A 3 -2.35 22.86 10.75
C LYS A 3 -2.70 21.39 10.47
N GLN A 4 -3.91 20.97 10.83
CA GLN A 4 -4.42 19.61 10.63
C GLN A 4 -4.57 19.24 9.14
N ILE A 5 -5.01 20.18 8.30
CA ILE A 5 -5.19 19.96 6.86
C ILE A 5 -3.84 19.80 6.18
N LEU A 6 -2.83 20.56 6.62
CA LEU A 6 -1.47 20.47 6.08
C LEU A 6 -0.85 19.09 6.37
N VAL A 7 -1.06 18.55 7.58
CA VAL A 7 -0.63 17.19 7.93
C VAL A 7 -1.30 16.13 7.06
N LEU A 8 -2.60 16.27 6.77
CA LEU A 8 -3.33 15.35 5.89
C LEU A 8 -2.82 15.42 4.45
N TYR A 9 -2.59 16.62 3.90
CA TYR A 9 -2.00 16.75 2.57
C TYR A 9 -0.60 16.16 2.48
N PHE A 10 0.23 16.37 3.50
CA PHE A 10 1.56 15.78 3.55
C PHE A 10 1.50 14.25 3.63
N ASN A 11 0.54 13.71 4.38
CA ASN A 11 0.29 12.27 4.44
C ASN A 11 -0.08 11.69 3.06
N ILE A 12 -1.05 12.29 2.37
CA ILE A 12 -1.46 11.90 1.02
C ILE A 12 -0.26 12.00 0.06
N PHE A 13 0.52 13.08 0.16
CA PHE A 13 1.73 13.24 -0.64
C PHE A 13 2.71 12.08 -0.45
N LEU A 14 3.00 11.66 0.78
CA LEU A 14 3.90 10.53 1.04
C LEU A 14 3.38 9.22 0.45
N ILE A 15 2.08 8.95 0.55
CA ILE A 15 1.47 7.73 0.02
C ILE A 15 1.58 7.70 -1.51
N PHE A 16 1.17 8.78 -2.17
CA PHE A 16 1.22 8.87 -3.64
C PHE A 16 2.64 8.94 -4.18
N LEU A 17 3.59 9.51 -3.42
CA LEU A 17 5.00 9.45 -3.76
C LEU A 17 5.49 7.99 -3.78
N GLY A 18 5.20 7.21 -2.73
CA GLY A 18 5.57 5.80 -2.65
C GLY A 18 4.98 4.99 -3.82
N ILE A 19 3.67 5.07 -4.02
CA ILE A 19 2.99 4.38 -5.12
C ILE A 19 3.54 4.83 -6.48
N GLY A 20 3.76 6.13 -6.67
CA GLY A 20 4.28 6.71 -7.90
C GLY A 20 5.71 6.26 -8.24
N LEU A 21 6.51 5.93 -7.23
CA LEU A 21 7.85 5.35 -7.41
C LEU A 21 7.78 3.85 -7.73
N VAL A 22 6.86 3.11 -7.10
CA VAL A 22 6.73 1.66 -7.28
C VAL A 22 6.21 1.30 -8.67
N ILE A 23 5.19 1.99 -9.19
CA ILE A 23 4.54 1.66 -10.47
C ILE A 23 5.53 1.54 -11.65
N PRO A 24 6.44 2.51 -11.91
CA PRO A 24 7.37 2.41 -13.04
C PRO A 24 8.52 1.40 -12.78
N VAL A 25 8.89 1.18 -11.53
CA VAL A 25 9.99 0.27 -11.16
C VAL A 25 9.53 -1.19 -11.19
N LEU A 26 8.29 -1.46 -10.80
CA LEU A 26 7.74 -2.79 -10.64
C LEU A 26 7.87 -3.67 -11.91
N PRO A 27 7.53 -3.22 -13.13
CA PRO A 27 7.69 -4.04 -14.33
C PRO A 27 9.14 -4.43 -14.64
N VAL A 28 10.09 -3.51 -14.42
CA VAL A 28 11.52 -3.76 -14.63
C VAL A 28 12.03 -4.74 -13.57
N TYR A 29 11.66 -4.51 -12.31
CA TYR A 29 12.06 -5.36 -11.19
C TYR A 29 11.56 -6.80 -11.33
N LEU A 30 10.30 -6.99 -11.75
CA LEU A 30 9.76 -8.33 -11.98
C LEU A 30 10.45 -9.04 -13.15
N LYS A 31 10.80 -8.30 -14.21
CA LYS A 31 11.55 -8.87 -15.34
C LYS A 31 12.93 -9.36 -14.91
N ASP A 32 13.63 -8.62 -14.05
CA ASP A 32 14.94 -9.02 -13.52
C ASP A 32 14.85 -10.28 -12.64
N LEU A 33 13.71 -10.51 -11.98
CA LEU A 33 13.41 -11.74 -11.24
C LEU A 33 12.90 -12.90 -12.13
N GLY A 34 12.82 -12.71 -13.45
CA GLY A 34 12.30 -13.70 -14.39
C GLY A 34 10.79 -13.92 -14.30
N LEU A 35 10.05 -12.98 -13.69
CA LEU A 35 8.61 -13.04 -13.54
C LEU A 35 7.89 -12.49 -14.77
N THR A 36 6.68 -12.98 -14.99
CA THR A 36 5.89 -12.73 -16.20
C THR A 36 4.91 -11.57 -16.04
N GLY A 37 4.30 -11.13 -17.15
CA GLY A 37 3.21 -10.14 -17.10
C GLY A 37 1.99 -10.60 -16.30
N SER A 38 1.74 -11.91 -16.23
CA SER A 38 0.67 -12.49 -15.40
C SER A 38 0.96 -12.29 -13.91
N ASP A 39 2.22 -12.42 -13.49
CA ASP A 39 2.65 -12.20 -12.11
C ASP A 39 2.48 -10.74 -11.70
N LEU A 40 2.82 -9.80 -12.59
CA LEU A 40 2.51 -8.38 -12.40
C LEU A 40 1.01 -8.15 -12.21
N GLY A 41 0.18 -8.75 -13.07
CA GLY A 41 -1.27 -8.65 -12.98
C GLY A 41 -1.81 -9.17 -11.64
N LEU A 42 -1.28 -10.30 -11.16
CA LEU A 42 -1.65 -10.87 -9.87
C LEU A 42 -1.23 -9.98 -8.69
N LEU A 43 -0.04 -9.39 -8.73
CA LEU A 43 0.44 -8.46 -7.69
C LEU A 43 -0.43 -7.21 -7.60
N VAL A 44 -0.80 -6.63 -8.76
CA VAL A 44 -1.70 -5.47 -8.82
C VAL A 44 -3.11 -5.86 -8.34
N ALA A 45 -3.63 -7.00 -8.77
CA ALA A 45 -4.93 -7.50 -8.35
C ALA A 45 -4.98 -7.78 -6.84
N ALA A 46 -3.93 -8.36 -6.25
CA ALA A 46 -3.86 -8.64 -4.83
C ALA A 46 -3.91 -7.37 -3.97
N PHE A 47 -3.22 -6.30 -4.40
CA PHE A 47 -3.32 -4.99 -3.77
C PHE A 47 -4.76 -4.46 -3.84
N ALA A 48 -5.35 -4.42 -5.04
CA ALA A 48 -6.69 -3.88 -5.25
C ALA A 48 -7.77 -4.68 -4.49
N LEU A 49 -7.69 -6.01 -4.49
CA LEU A 49 -8.62 -6.88 -3.77
C LEU A 49 -8.52 -6.68 -2.26
N SER A 50 -7.29 -6.61 -1.73
CA SER A 50 -7.08 -6.39 -0.29
C SER A 50 -7.60 -5.02 0.13
N GLN A 51 -7.37 -3.98 -0.68
CA GLN A 51 -7.93 -2.65 -0.45
C GLN A 51 -9.46 -2.67 -0.49
N MET A 52 -10.05 -3.31 -1.50
CA MET A 52 -11.50 -3.41 -1.64
C MET A 52 -12.14 -4.10 -0.44
N ILE A 53 -11.53 -5.19 0.06
CA ILE A 53 -12.01 -5.91 1.22
C ILE A 53 -11.88 -5.06 2.48
N ILE A 54 -10.74 -4.39 2.70
CA ILE A 54 -10.49 -3.65 3.96
C ILE A 54 -11.19 -2.30 4.01
N SER A 55 -11.38 -1.60 2.89
CA SER A 55 -11.99 -0.26 2.83
C SER A 55 -13.28 -0.07 3.67
N PRO A 56 -14.30 -0.94 3.60
CA PRO A 56 -15.51 -0.79 4.42
C PRO A 56 -15.23 -0.95 5.92
N PHE A 57 -14.31 -1.86 6.29
CA PHE A 57 -13.92 -2.06 7.69
C PHE A 57 -13.06 -0.92 8.20
N GLY A 58 -12.09 -0.44 7.41
CA GLY A 58 -11.21 0.67 7.76
C GLY A 58 -12.00 1.94 8.04
N GLY A 59 -12.97 2.28 7.18
CA GLY A 59 -13.88 3.41 7.40
C GLY A 59 -14.70 3.25 8.69
N THR A 60 -15.30 2.07 8.90
CA THR A 60 -16.09 1.80 10.12
C THR A 60 -15.23 1.86 11.39
N LEU A 61 -14.00 1.34 11.34
CA LEU A 61 -13.05 1.44 12.45
C LEU A 61 -12.62 2.90 12.68
N ALA A 62 -12.44 3.69 11.62
CA ALA A 62 -12.05 5.09 11.72
C ALA A 62 -13.13 5.94 12.38
N ASP A 63 -14.40 5.65 12.11
CA ASP A 63 -15.52 6.32 12.74
C ASP A 63 -15.69 5.93 14.22
N LYS A 64 -15.35 4.68 14.60
CA LYS A 64 -15.47 4.19 15.98
C LYS A 64 -14.27 4.52 16.88
N LEU A 65 -13.05 4.33 16.37
CA LEU A 65 -11.80 4.45 17.14
C LEU A 65 -11.11 5.80 16.93
N GLY A 66 -11.58 6.60 15.97
CA GLY A 66 -11.04 7.89 15.61
C GLY A 66 -10.10 7.84 14.41
N LYS A 67 -10.35 8.74 13.45
CA LYS A 67 -9.65 8.82 12.15
C LYS A 67 -8.14 8.89 12.27
N LYS A 68 -7.62 9.64 13.26
CA LYS A 68 -6.17 9.80 13.47
C LYS A 68 -5.48 8.46 13.74
N LEU A 69 -6.09 7.60 14.57
CA LEU A 69 -5.49 6.32 14.94
C LEU A 69 -5.42 5.39 13.72
N ILE A 70 -6.51 5.30 12.96
CA ILE A 70 -6.57 4.42 11.79
C ILE A 70 -5.61 4.88 10.68
N ILE A 71 -5.52 6.18 10.42
CA ILE A 71 -4.53 6.73 9.47
C ILE A 71 -3.09 6.36 9.92
N CYS A 72 -2.77 6.46 11.22
CA CYS A 72 -1.45 6.08 11.72
C CYS A 72 -1.17 4.58 11.55
N ILE A 73 -2.15 3.71 11.79
CA ILE A 73 -2.02 2.27 11.58
C ILE A 73 -1.80 1.96 10.08
N GLY A 74 -2.60 2.57 9.21
CA GLY A 74 -2.44 2.47 7.76
C GLY A 74 -1.04 2.88 7.31
N LEU A 75 -0.52 4.01 7.79
CA LEU A 75 0.86 4.45 7.48
C LEU A 75 1.93 3.45 7.91
N ILE A 76 1.80 2.84 9.10
CA ILE A 76 2.77 1.85 9.58
C ILE A 76 2.72 0.61 8.70
N LEU A 77 1.52 0.12 8.37
CA LEU A 77 1.34 -1.02 7.48
C LEU A 77 1.88 -0.73 6.07
N PHE A 78 1.64 0.47 5.55
CA PHE A 78 2.17 0.91 4.25
C PHE A 78 3.70 0.92 4.26
N SER A 79 4.30 1.47 5.33
CA SER A 79 5.77 1.49 5.48
C SER A 79 6.36 0.07 5.53
N VAL A 80 5.72 -0.85 6.25
CA VAL A 80 6.14 -2.26 6.32
C VAL A 80 5.99 -2.93 4.95
N SER A 81 4.87 -2.68 4.25
CA SER A 81 4.64 -3.18 2.90
C SER A 81 5.72 -2.74 1.93
N GLU A 82 6.04 -1.44 1.88
CA GLU A 82 7.06 -0.93 0.97
C GLU A 82 8.47 -1.40 1.34
N PHE A 83 8.77 -1.55 2.63
CA PHE A 83 10.02 -2.15 3.06
C PHE A 83 10.14 -3.62 2.62
N MET A 84 9.09 -4.42 2.79
CA MET A 84 9.04 -5.81 2.31
C MET A 84 9.18 -5.90 0.79
N PHE A 85 8.56 -4.96 0.06
CA PHE A 85 8.68 -4.89 -1.39
C PHE A 85 10.12 -4.58 -1.82
N ALA A 86 10.78 -3.62 -1.16
CA ALA A 86 12.14 -3.23 -1.47
C ALA A 86 13.17 -4.35 -1.30
N ILE A 87 12.97 -5.25 -0.34
CA ILE A 87 13.86 -6.41 -0.09
C ILE A 87 13.36 -7.71 -0.76
N GLY A 88 12.21 -7.67 -1.43
CA GLY A 88 11.48 -8.86 -1.86
C GLY A 88 12.04 -9.53 -3.11
N GLN A 89 12.90 -10.54 -2.95
CA GLN A 89 13.52 -11.24 -4.09
C GLN A 89 12.71 -12.41 -4.65
N ASN A 90 11.50 -12.67 -4.15
CA ASN A 90 10.66 -13.75 -4.63
C ASN A 90 9.20 -13.33 -4.72
N PHE A 91 8.44 -14.03 -5.56
CA PHE A 91 7.03 -13.71 -5.82
C PHE A 91 6.17 -13.70 -4.55
N LEU A 92 6.44 -14.60 -3.60
CA LEU A 92 5.66 -14.69 -2.35
C LEU A 92 5.84 -13.47 -1.45
N ILE A 93 7.07 -12.99 -1.25
CA ILE A 93 7.32 -11.79 -0.45
C ILE A 93 6.70 -10.58 -1.13
N LEU A 94 6.78 -10.50 -2.46
CA LEU A 94 6.13 -9.44 -3.24
C LEU A 94 4.61 -9.51 -3.10
N MET A 95 4.01 -10.70 -3.16
CA MET A 95 2.58 -10.90 -2.96
C MET A 95 2.14 -10.46 -1.56
N LEU A 96 2.86 -10.89 -0.52
CA LEU A 96 2.59 -10.48 0.86
C LEU A 96 2.71 -8.96 1.02
N SER A 97 3.73 -8.35 0.42
CA SER A 97 3.89 -6.89 0.42
C SER A 97 2.66 -6.20 -0.20
N ARG A 98 2.14 -6.70 -1.32
CA ARG A 98 0.96 -6.13 -1.99
C ARG A 98 -0.32 -6.30 -1.18
N VAL A 99 -0.51 -7.44 -0.52
CA VAL A 99 -1.66 -7.65 0.37
C VAL A 99 -1.62 -6.67 1.53
N ILE A 100 -0.50 -6.56 2.24
CA ILE A 100 -0.33 -5.61 3.36
C ILE A 100 -0.52 -4.17 2.88
N GLY A 101 0.03 -3.84 1.70
CA GLY A 101 -0.12 -2.53 1.08
C GLY A 101 -1.58 -2.22 0.76
N GLY A 102 -2.33 -3.17 0.20
CA GLY A 102 -3.75 -2.99 -0.07
C GLY A 102 -4.56 -2.82 1.21
N MET A 103 -4.27 -3.61 2.25
CA MET A 103 -4.90 -3.43 3.57
C MET A 103 -4.63 -2.03 4.12
N SER A 104 -3.39 -1.54 4.01
CA SER A 104 -3.03 -0.20 4.45
C SER A 104 -3.77 0.90 3.69
N ALA A 105 -4.01 0.71 2.39
CA ALA A 105 -4.72 1.66 1.55
C ALA A 105 -6.25 1.66 1.77
N GLY A 106 -6.78 0.64 2.47
CA GLY A 106 -8.17 0.57 2.90
C GLY A 106 -8.41 1.14 4.31
N MET A 107 -7.36 1.54 5.02
CA MET A 107 -7.42 2.15 6.37
C MET A 107 -7.23 3.67 6.27
#